data_AF-A0A528HEX8-F1
#
_entry.id   AF-A0A528HEX8-F1
#
_cell.length_a   1.000
_cell.length_b   1.000
_cell.length_c   1.000
_cell.angle_alpha   90.00
_cell.angle_beta   90.00
_cell.angle_gamma   90.00
#
_symmetry.space_group_name_H-M   'P 1'
#
loop_
_entity.id
_entity.type
_entity.pdbx_description
1 polymer ?
#
loop_
_entity_poly.entity_id
_entity_poly.type
_entity_poly.pdbx_seq_one_letter_code
_entity_poly.pdbx_strand_id
1 'polypeptide(L)'
;LMPDAATTLLAIREIGLPNLGVTLDFAHVLYADEQPAFAAALVARHSRLLGVHLNDGYAKRDDGLMVGAVHTLQTIELLRQIRRDGYAGAIYFDTFPDMTGLDPVHECEVNIATVKRMLRVVDRLERDNRLSTAIDRQDAIASQAIIQEAMLGPDS
;
A
#
# COMPACT_ATOMS: atom_id res chain seq x y z
N LEU A 1 1.16 21.33 -2.44
CA LEU A 1 0.79 19.93 -2.13
C LEU A 1 0.19 19.93 -0.73
N MET A 2 -0.86 19.15 -0.47
CA MET A 2 -1.30 18.92 0.91
C MET A 2 -0.27 18.02 1.61
N PRO A 3 0.04 18.23 2.90
CA PRO A 3 1.15 17.55 3.56
C PRO A 3 0.89 16.07 3.86
N ASP A 4 -0.37 15.66 4.02
CA ASP A 4 -0.76 14.34 4.54
C ASP A 4 -2.18 13.95 4.11
N ALA A 5 -2.59 12.71 4.42
CA ALA A 5 -3.92 12.19 4.07
C ALA A 5 -5.04 12.93 4.80
N ALA A 6 -4.85 13.26 6.08
CA ALA A 6 -5.89 13.88 6.92
C ALA A 6 -6.28 15.29 6.44
N THR A 7 -5.28 16.13 6.17
CA THR A 7 -5.46 17.49 5.63
C THR A 7 -6.05 17.45 4.23
N THR A 8 -5.66 16.49 3.39
CA THR A 8 -6.27 16.25 2.07
C THR A 8 -7.76 15.92 2.20
N LEU A 9 -8.14 15.02 3.11
CA LEU A 9 -9.53 14.66 3.35
C LEU A 9 -10.36 15.83 3.93
N LEU A 10 -9.75 16.67 4.76
CA LEU A 10 -10.39 17.90 5.24
C LEU A 10 -10.68 18.85 4.07
N ALA A 11 -9.70 19.10 3.20
CA ALA A 11 -9.90 19.95 2.02
C ALA A 11 -10.97 19.41 1.07
N ILE A 12 -10.98 18.10 0.80
CA ILE A 12 -12.03 17.45 -0.01
C ILE A 12 -13.41 17.70 0.61
N ARG A 13 -13.54 17.55 1.93
CA ARG A 13 -14.80 17.79 2.65
C ARG A 13 -15.25 19.24 2.56
N GLU A 14 -14.35 20.19 2.74
CA GLU A 14 -14.64 21.63 2.68
C GLU A 14 -15.08 22.07 1.28
N ILE A 15 -14.46 21.50 0.23
CA ILE A 15 -14.84 21.78 -1.16
C ILE A 15 -16.22 21.18 -1.48
N GLY A 16 -16.54 20.00 -0.94
CA GLY A 16 -17.88 19.41 -1.04
C GLY A 16 -18.28 18.94 -2.45
N LEU A 17 -17.32 18.79 -3.37
CA LEU A 17 -17.58 18.35 -4.74
C LEU A 17 -17.50 16.82 -4.86
N PRO A 18 -18.51 16.16 -5.47
CA PRO A 18 -18.59 14.70 -5.52
C PRO A 18 -17.55 14.08 -6.45
N ASN A 19 -16.91 14.83 -7.35
CA ASN A 19 -15.89 14.34 -8.28
C ASN A 19 -14.47 14.33 -7.69
N LEU A 20 -14.28 14.79 -6.45
CA LEU A 20 -12.98 14.74 -5.77
C LEU A 20 -12.73 13.39 -5.08
N GLY A 21 -11.45 13.09 -4.89
CA GLY A 21 -10.94 11.87 -4.28
C GLY A 21 -9.43 11.96 -4.06
N VAL A 22 -8.80 10.86 -3.69
CA VAL A 22 -7.36 10.82 -3.39
C VAL A 22 -6.66 9.85 -4.33
N THR A 23 -5.56 10.27 -4.96
CA THR A 23 -4.54 9.35 -5.46
C THR A 23 -3.53 9.14 -4.34
N LEU A 24 -3.35 7.88 -3.94
CA LEU A 24 -2.47 7.54 -2.83
C LEU A 24 -1.13 7.05 -3.39
N ASP A 25 -0.05 7.74 -3.04
CA ASP A 25 1.32 7.36 -3.36
C ASP A 25 2.03 6.79 -2.13
N PHE A 26 2.62 5.61 -2.27
CA PHE A 26 3.20 4.88 -1.15
C PHE A 26 4.38 5.62 -0.50
N ALA A 27 5.36 6.09 -1.27
CA ALA A 27 6.51 6.84 -0.76
C ALA A 27 6.08 8.17 -0.14
N HIS A 28 5.04 8.81 -0.67
CA HIS A 28 4.52 10.08 -0.12
C HIS A 28 3.90 9.90 1.25
N VAL A 29 3.13 8.82 1.44
CA VAL A 29 2.59 8.47 2.74
C VAL A 29 3.74 8.15 3.73
N LEU A 30 4.78 7.44 3.29
CA LEU A 30 5.92 7.13 4.15
C LEU A 30 6.69 8.38 4.60
N TYR A 31 7.05 9.30 3.70
CA TYR A 31 7.81 10.49 4.11
C TYR A 31 6.95 11.52 4.86
N ALA A 32 5.62 11.43 4.78
CA ALA A 32 4.68 12.15 5.63
C ALA A 32 4.55 11.55 7.05
N ASP A 33 5.32 10.49 7.37
CA ASP A 33 5.27 9.77 8.65
C ASP A 33 3.90 9.10 8.92
N GLU A 34 3.23 8.68 7.85
CA GLU A 34 1.94 8.00 7.90
C GLU A 34 2.09 6.49 7.61
N GLN A 35 1.12 5.69 8.07
CA GLN A 35 1.05 4.27 7.74
C GLN A 35 0.20 4.06 6.46
N PRO A 36 0.75 3.50 5.37
CA PRO A 36 0.06 3.34 4.08
C PRO A 36 -1.34 2.71 4.15
N ALA A 37 -1.46 1.57 4.84
CA ALA A 37 -2.76 0.90 4.95
C ALA A 37 -3.75 1.74 5.78
N PHE A 38 -3.32 2.39 6.86
CA PHE A 38 -4.19 3.28 7.64
C PHE A 38 -4.65 4.50 6.84
N ALA A 39 -3.76 5.13 6.07
CA ALA A 39 -4.10 6.22 5.17
C ALA A 39 -5.16 5.78 4.14
N ALA A 40 -4.98 4.60 3.53
CA ALA A 40 -5.97 4.03 2.62
C ALA A 40 -7.33 3.79 3.30
N ALA A 41 -7.35 3.24 4.51
CA ALA A 41 -8.57 3.01 5.28
C ALA A 41 -9.30 4.33 5.62
N LEU A 42 -8.56 5.39 5.95
CA LEU A 42 -9.11 6.73 6.17
C LEU A 42 -9.73 7.29 4.89
N VAL A 43 -9.05 7.15 3.76
CA VAL A 43 -9.56 7.57 2.46
C VAL A 43 -10.84 6.82 2.10
N ALA A 44 -10.88 5.49 2.26
CA ALA A 44 -12.07 4.69 1.98
C ALA A 44 -13.27 5.08 2.87
N ARG A 45 -13.01 5.49 4.12
CA ARG A 45 -14.06 5.90 5.06
C ARG A 45 -14.62 7.30 4.79
N HIS A 46 -13.79 8.22 4.29
CA HIS A 46 -14.13 9.65 4.22
C HIS A 46 -14.20 10.22 2.80
N SER A 47 -13.78 9.46 1.80
CA SER A 47 -13.70 9.86 0.39
C SER A 47 -13.65 8.60 -0.49
N ARG A 48 -12.84 8.61 -1.56
CA ARG A 48 -12.51 7.45 -2.38
C ARG A 48 -11.09 7.53 -2.91
N LEU A 49 -10.51 6.37 -3.20
CA LEU A 49 -9.28 6.27 -3.98
C LEU A 49 -9.61 6.45 -5.47
N LEU A 50 -8.85 7.31 -6.15
CA LEU A 50 -8.86 7.50 -7.60
C LEU A 50 -7.77 6.68 -8.28
N GLY A 51 -6.63 6.51 -7.60
CA GLY A 51 -5.43 5.84 -8.09
C GLY A 51 -4.57 5.37 -6.92
N VAL A 52 -3.75 4.35 -7.14
CA VAL A 52 -2.68 3.96 -6.21
C VAL A 52 -1.35 3.94 -6.97
N HIS A 53 -0.38 4.69 -6.49
CA HIS A 53 1.00 4.65 -6.96
C HIS A 53 1.82 3.79 -6.00
N LEU A 54 2.44 2.75 -6.55
CA LEU A 54 3.34 1.87 -5.82
C LEU A 54 4.78 2.15 -6.23
N ASN A 55 5.58 2.38 -5.21
CA ASN A 55 7.01 2.59 -5.23
C ASN A 55 7.52 2.26 -3.83
N ASP A 56 8.77 2.58 -3.53
CA ASP A 56 9.33 2.49 -2.21
C ASP A 56 10.39 3.58 -2.00
N GLY A 57 10.87 3.72 -0.78
CA GLY A 57 11.87 4.73 -0.41
C GLY A 57 12.23 4.63 1.06
N TYR A 58 13.17 5.47 1.52
CA TYR A 58 13.62 5.45 2.91
C TYR A 58 12.83 6.40 3.83
N ALA A 59 11.58 6.72 3.48
CA ALA A 59 10.68 7.57 4.26
C ALA A 59 11.23 8.98 4.58
N LYS A 60 12.14 9.50 3.76
CA LYS A 60 12.71 10.87 3.90
C LYS A 60 12.44 11.77 2.71
N ARG A 61 12.12 11.17 1.57
CA ARG A 61 11.78 11.82 0.31
C ARG A 61 11.14 10.78 -0.61
N ASP A 62 10.68 11.25 -1.75
CA ASP A 62 10.30 10.39 -2.87
C ASP A 62 11.57 9.88 -3.58
N ASP A 63 12.02 8.67 -3.22
CA ASP A 63 13.21 8.04 -3.80
C ASP A 63 12.91 7.34 -5.13
N GLY A 64 11.64 7.05 -5.44
CA GLY A 64 11.22 6.30 -6.63
C GLY A 64 11.80 4.89 -6.75
N LEU A 65 12.05 4.20 -5.62
CA LEU A 65 12.56 2.83 -5.63
C LEU A 65 11.49 1.84 -6.09
N MET A 66 11.95 0.67 -6.55
CA MET A 66 11.09 -0.47 -6.87
C MET A 66 10.20 -0.86 -5.69
N VAL A 67 8.95 -1.23 -5.98
CA VAL A 67 7.93 -1.57 -4.98
C VAL A 67 8.40 -2.67 -4.01
N GLY A 68 8.28 -2.39 -2.72
CA GLY A 68 8.57 -3.33 -1.64
C GLY A 68 10.05 -3.68 -1.47
N ALA A 69 10.97 -2.88 -2.04
CA ALA A 69 12.40 -3.03 -1.85
C ALA A 69 12.87 -2.75 -0.41
N VAL A 70 12.17 -1.88 0.32
CA VAL A 70 12.48 -1.48 1.70
C VAL A 70 11.34 -1.88 2.64
N HIS A 71 10.08 -1.68 2.24
CA HIS A 71 8.90 -1.79 3.10
C HIS A 71 7.90 -2.86 2.63
N THR A 72 8.39 -4.06 2.33
CA THR A 72 7.58 -5.18 1.79
C THR A 72 6.31 -5.46 2.61
N LEU A 73 6.40 -5.47 3.94
CA LEU A 73 5.24 -5.72 4.81
C LEU A 73 4.19 -4.61 4.70
N GLN A 74 4.60 -3.34 4.76
CA GLN A 74 3.66 -2.21 4.65
C GLN A 74 3.01 -2.16 3.25
N THR A 75 3.72 -2.57 2.19
CA THR A 75 3.12 -2.74 0.87
C THR A 75 2.05 -3.83 0.88
N ILE A 76 2.31 -4.99 1.49
CA ILE A 76 1.32 -6.07 1.64
C ILE A 76 0.10 -5.60 2.43
N GLU A 77 0.31 -4.88 3.53
CA GLU A 77 -0.79 -4.30 4.32
C GLU A 77 -1.63 -3.32 3.50
N LEU A 78 -1.00 -2.43 2.73
CA LEU A 78 -1.71 -1.51 1.82
C LEU A 78 -2.54 -2.29 0.80
N LEU A 79 -1.94 -3.25 0.10
CA LEU A 79 -2.62 -4.07 -0.92
C LEU A 79 -3.82 -4.83 -0.32
N ARG A 80 -3.66 -5.38 0.88
CA ARG A 80 -4.73 -6.03 1.62
C ARG A 80 -5.85 -5.06 1.97
N GLN A 81 -5.51 -3.87 2.47
CA GLN A 81 -6.48 -2.87 2.88
C GLN A 81 -7.30 -2.33 1.71
N ILE A 82 -6.66 -1.89 0.62
CA ILE A 82 -7.39 -1.36 -0.54
C ILE A 82 -8.30 -2.41 -1.18
N ARG A 83 -7.89 -3.69 -1.14
CA ARG A 83 -8.73 -4.80 -1.61
C ARG A 83 -9.95 -5.00 -0.70
N ARG A 84 -9.76 -4.99 0.61
CA ARG A 84 -10.85 -5.09 1.60
C ARG A 84 -11.86 -3.93 1.45
N ASP A 85 -11.36 -2.75 1.13
CA ASP A 85 -12.18 -1.55 0.89
C ASP A 85 -12.87 -1.55 -0.49
N GLY A 86 -12.66 -2.58 -1.32
CA GLY A 86 -13.31 -2.75 -2.61
C GLY A 86 -12.70 -1.91 -3.74
N TYR A 87 -11.47 -1.43 -3.60
CA TYR A 87 -10.79 -0.70 -4.66
C TYR A 87 -10.48 -1.63 -5.85
N ALA A 88 -11.05 -1.28 -7.01
CA ALA A 88 -10.86 -1.99 -8.29
C ALA A 88 -10.23 -1.09 -9.38
N GLY A 89 -9.65 0.04 -8.97
CA GLY A 89 -9.00 0.98 -9.88
C GLY A 89 -7.59 0.55 -10.27
N ALA A 90 -6.91 1.44 -10.99
CA ALA A 90 -5.57 1.17 -11.50
C ALA A 90 -4.49 1.29 -10.40
N ILE A 91 -3.57 0.34 -10.42
CA ILE A 91 -2.32 0.37 -9.66
C ILE A 91 -1.22 0.73 -10.65
N TYR A 92 -0.51 1.82 -10.37
CA TYR A 92 0.60 2.34 -11.17
C TYR A 92 1.92 2.12 -10.45
N PHE A 93 3.01 1.99 -11.19
CA PHE A 93 4.37 2.05 -10.64
C PHE A 93 4.92 3.45 -10.88
N ASP A 94 5.10 4.21 -9.81
CA ASP A 94 5.64 5.58 -9.85
C ASP A 94 7.10 5.56 -9.38
N THR A 95 7.95 5.00 -10.22
CA THR A 95 9.37 4.72 -9.96
C THR A 95 10.26 5.51 -10.91
N PHE A 96 11.55 5.66 -10.56
CA PHE A 96 12.49 6.52 -11.31
C PHE A 96 13.69 5.76 -11.90
N PRO A 97 13.49 4.71 -12.73
CA PRO A 97 14.59 3.93 -13.36
C PRO A 97 15.52 4.82 -14.17
N ASP A 98 14.96 5.77 -14.92
CA ASP A 98 15.69 6.64 -15.83
C ASP A 98 16.70 7.54 -15.10
N MET A 99 16.38 7.95 -13.85
CA MET A 99 17.30 8.76 -13.04
C MET A 99 18.55 7.98 -12.63
N THR A 100 18.50 6.65 -12.70
CA THR A 100 19.60 5.74 -12.32
C THR A 100 20.24 5.04 -13.53
N GLY A 101 19.74 5.28 -14.75
CA GLY A 101 20.22 4.65 -15.98
C GLY A 101 19.87 3.16 -16.11
N LEU A 102 18.85 2.70 -15.37
CA LEU A 102 18.35 1.33 -15.40
C LEU A 102 17.33 1.12 -16.52
N ASP A 103 17.07 -0.13 -16.89
CA ASP A 103 16.06 -0.49 -17.90
C ASP A 103 14.63 -0.34 -17.32
N PRO A 104 13.85 0.67 -17.77
CA PRO A 104 12.51 0.91 -17.24
C PRO A 104 11.51 -0.19 -17.59
N VAL A 105 11.71 -0.91 -18.71
CA VAL A 105 10.82 -2.00 -19.11
C VAL A 105 11.04 -3.19 -18.19
N HIS A 106 12.29 -3.58 -18.00
CA HIS A 106 12.62 -4.68 -17.10
C HIS A 106 12.23 -4.38 -15.64
N GLU A 107 12.42 -3.14 -15.18
CA GLU A 107 11.98 -2.73 -13.85
C GLU A 107 10.46 -2.91 -13.68
N CYS A 108 9.67 -2.47 -14.66
CA CYS A 108 8.22 -2.62 -14.65
C CYS A 108 7.80 -4.11 -14.62
N GLU A 109 8.44 -4.96 -15.44
CA GLU A 109 8.19 -6.42 -15.43
C GLU A 109 8.42 -7.03 -14.04
N VAL A 110 9.52 -6.66 -13.38
CA VAL A 110 9.86 -7.14 -12.05
C VAL A 110 8.88 -6.60 -11.01
N ASN A 111 8.51 -5.32 -11.04
CA ASN A 111 7.50 -4.73 -10.15
C ASN A 111 6.15 -5.45 -10.27
N ILE A 112 5.69 -5.74 -11.50
CA ILE A 112 4.47 -6.52 -11.75
C ILE A 112 4.58 -7.90 -11.10
N ALA A 113 5.71 -8.60 -11.31
CA ALA A 113 5.92 -9.92 -10.75
C ALA A 113 5.91 -9.88 -9.22
N THR A 114 6.58 -8.89 -8.61
CA THR A 114 6.66 -8.67 -7.16
C THR A 114 5.28 -8.43 -6.55
N VAL A 115 4.50 -7.48 -7.09
CA VAL A 115 3.13 -7.21 -6.60
C VAL A 115 2.25 -8.44 -6.76
N LYS A 116 2.35 -9.18 -7.87
CA LYS A 116 1.62 -10.46 -8.00
C LYS A 116 2.01 -11.48 -6.92
N ARG A 117 3.25 -11.50 -6.43
CA ARG A 117 3.63 -12.37 -5.29
C ARG A 117 3.02 -11.88 -3.99
N MET A 118 3.09 -10.57 -3.73
CA MET A 118 2.48 -9.95 -2.56
C MET A 118 0.97 -10.21 -2.52
N LEU A 119 0.28 -10.11 -3.66
CA LEU A 119 -1.15 -10.41 -3.75
C LEU A 119 -1.48 -11.88 -3.45
N ARG A 120 -0.58 -12.83 -3.74
CA ARG A 120 -0.74 -14.23 -3.31
C ARG A 120 -0.58 -14.38 -1.80
N VAL A 121 0.32 -13.61 -1.17
CA VAL A 121 0.41 -13.55 0.31
C VAL A 121 -0.90 -13.00 0.87
N VAL A 122 -1.45 -11.93 0.29
CA VAL A 122 -2.77 -11.41 0.68
C VAL A 122 -3.85 -12.49 0.52
N ASP A 123 -3.87 -13.24 -0.58
CA ASP A 123 -4.84 -14.34 -0.78
C ASP A 123 -4.74 -15.42 0.31
N ARG A 124 -3.52 -15.76 0.74
CA ARG A 124 -3.29 -16.71 1.84
C ARG A 124 -3.84 -16.17 3.16
N LEU A 125 -3.55 -14.91 3.47
CA LEU A 125 -4.05 -14.25 4.68
C LEU A 125 -5.57 -14.14 4.71
N GLU A 126 -6.22 -13.88 3.58
CA GLU A 126 -7.69 -13.75 3.52
C GLU A 126 -8.43 -15.10 3.58
N ARG A 127 -7.75 -16.21 3.29
CA ARG A 127 -8.34 -17.57 3.44
C ARG A 127 -8.25 -18.11 4.86
N ASP A 128 -7.58 -17.39 5.76
CA ASP A 128 -7.31 -17.82 7.13
C ASP A 128 -7.81 -16.79 8.16
N ASN A 129 -8.79 -17.19 8.97
CA ASN A 129 -9.37 -16.34 10.01
C ASN A 129 -8.44 -16.13 11.22
N ARG A 130 -7.27 -16.78 11.29
CA ARG A 130 -6.30 -16.58 12.38
C ARG A 130 -5.88 -15.11 12.47
N LEU A 131 -5.61 -14.45 11.35
CA LEU A 131 -5.13 -13.07 11.34
C LEU A 131 -6.22 -12.11 11.85
N SER A 132 -7.45 -12.22 11.34
CA SER A 132 -8.56 -11.37 11.80
C SER A 132 -8.84 -11.56 13.30
N THR A 133 -8.84 -12.82 13.76
CA THR A 133 -9.01 -13.14 15.19
C THR A 133 -7.90 -12.54 16.05
N ALA A 134 -6.65 -12.57 15.59
CA ALA A 134 -5.52 -11.98 16.31
C ALA A 134 -5.62 -10.44 16.37
N ILE A 135 -6.01 -9.80 15.26
CA ILE A 135 -6.26 -8.35 15.20
C ILE A 135 -7.39 -7.95 16.16
N ASP A 136 -8.51 -8.67 16.16
CA ASP A 136 -9.66 -8.37 17.04
C ASP A 136 -9.30 -8.46 18.53
N ARG A 137 -8.37 -9.35 18.88
CA ARG A 137 -7.84 -9.52 20.24
C ARG A 137 -6.65 -8.60 20.56
N GLN A 138 -6.23 -7.77 19.62
CA GLN A 138 -5.03 -6.94 19.71
C GLN A 138 -3.76 -7.75 20.05
N ASP A 139 -3.68 -8.99 19.56
CA ASP A 139 -2.55 -9.88 19.76
C ASP A 139 -1.51 -9.66 18.65
N ALA A 140 -0.59 -8.73 18.90
CA ALA A 140 0.47 -8.39 17.95
C ALA A 140 1.47 -9.55 17.74
N ILE A 141 1.67 -10.41 18.74
CA ILE A 141 2.58 -11.56 18.65
C ILE A 141 2.01 -12.58 17.66
N ALA A 142 0.75 -12.96 17.85
CA ALA A 142 0.07 -13.87 16.94
C ALA A 142 -0.05 -13.28 15.53
N SER A 143 -0.44 -12.01 15.42
CA SER A 143 -0.57 -11.32 14.12
C SER A 143 0.75 -11.35 13.35
N GLN A 144 1.86 -11.00 14.01
CA GLN A 144 3.18 -11.02 13.39
C GLN A 144 3.60 -12.43 12.99
N ALA A 145 3.37 -13.45 13.82
CA ALA A 145 3.71 -14.83 13.51
C ALA A 145 2.97 -15.33 12.25
N ILE A 146 1.66 -15.03 12.14
CA ILE A 146 0.83 -15.43 10.99
C ILE A 146 1.29 -14.72 9.71
N ILE A 147 1.59 -13.42 9.78
CA ILE A 147 2.10 -12.65 8.65
C ILE A 147 3.44 -13.23 8.17
N GLN A 148 4.37 -13.51 9.08
CA GLN A 148 5.67 -14.10 8.75
C GLN A 148 5.51 -15.50 8.13
N GLU A 149 4.61 -16.33 8.67
CA GLU A 149 4.28 -17.64 8.10
C GLU A 149 3.77 -17.51 6.66
N ALA A 150 2.89 -16.54 6.40
CA ALA A 150 2.36 -16.29 5.06
C ALA A 150 3.39 -15.71 4.08
N MET A 151 4.34 -14.90 4.56
CA MET A 151 5.36 -14.25 3.73
C MET A 151 6.57 -15.14 3.43
N LEU A 152 7.04 -15.90 4.42
CA LEU A 152 8.30 -16.64 4.37
C LEU A 152 8.12 -18.17 4.40
N GLY A 153 6.93 -18.63 4.77
CA GLY A 153 6.60 -20.06 4.77
C GLY A 153 6.37 -20.60 3.36
N PRO A 154 6.51 -21.93 3.17
CA PRO A 154 6.34 -22.57 1.87
C PRO A 154 4.93 -22.32 1.30
N ASP A 155 4.82 -22.34 -0.03
CA ASP A 155 3.53 -22.33 -0.70
C ASP A 155 2.80 -23.65 -0.40
N SER A 156 1.72 -23.58 0.38
CA SER A 156 0.85 -24.69 0.77
C SER A 156 -0.33 -24.87 -0.18
#